data_AF-A0A703PY80-F1
#
_entry.id   AF-A0A703PY80-F1
#
_cell.length_a   1.000
_cell.length_b   1.000
_cell.length_c   1.000
_cell.angle_alpha   90.00
_cell.angle_beta   90.00
_cell.angle_gamma   90.00
#
_symmetry.space_group_name_H-M   'P 1'
#
loop_
_entity.id
_entity.type
_entity.pdbx_description
1 polymer ?
#
loop_
_entity_poly.entity_id
_entity_poly.type
_entity_poly.pdbx_seq_one_letter_code
_entity_poly.pdbx_strand_id
1 'polypeptide(L)'
;ALEREQLPDCYFAMVELDIQRSSSECGIFSLALAKKLQLEFMNLVKIHEDNICERLCGEEPFLPSDKADRYLPVSFYKHTQGVQRLNEYVEANPAAGSSIVNKKNETLYERFDNNAVMLNDKKLSISAHKKRIAEYKSLLKS
;
A
#
# COMPACT_ATOMS: atom_id res chain seq x y z
N ALA A 1 15.49 -8.84 16.89
CA ALA A 1 15.94 -7.49 17.29
C ALA A 1 15.00 -6.90 18.34
N LEU A 2 13.70 -6.84 18.06
CA LEU A 2 12.68 -6.40 19.01
C LEU A 2 12.62 -7.26 20.28
N GLU A 3 12.77 -8.59 20.17
CA GLU A 3 12.84 -9.51 21.32
C GLU A 3 13.94 -9.16 22.33
N ARG A 4 15.07 -8.58 21.89
CA ARG A 4 16.18 -8.20 22.78
C ARG A 4 15.80 -7.07 23.75
N GLU A 5 14.77 -6.30 23.40
CA GLU A 5 14.25 -5.22 24.23
C GLU A 5 13.30 -5.74 25.33
N GLN A 6 12.95 -7.03 25.33
CA GLN A 6 12.17 -7.69 26.38
C GLN A 6 10.82 -7.00 26.69
N LEU A 7 10.12 -6.51 25.66
CA LEU A 7 8.77 -5.98 25.83
C LEU A 7 7.79 -7.13 26.14
N PRO A 8 7.00 -7.04 27.23
CA PRO A 8 5.96 -8.03 27.50
C PRO A 8 4.85 -7.95 26.45
N ASP A 9 4.27 -9.09 26.09
CA ASP A 9 3.14 -9.21 25.16
C ASP A 9 3.35 -8.45 23.83
N CYS A 10 4.58 -8.47 23.31
CA CYS A 10 4.96 -7.80 22.08
C CYS A 10 4.95 -8.76 20.90
N TYR A 11 4.07 -8.51 19.93
CA TYR A 11 3.89 -9.35 18.74
C TYR A 11 4.37 -8.63 17.49
N PHE A 12 5.17 -9.32 16.67
CA PHE A 12 5.77 -8.76 15.45
C PHE A 12 5.36 -9.55 14.22
N ALA A 13 4.98 -8.83 13.16
CA ALA A 13 4.78 -9.39 11.84
C ALA A 13 5.41 -8.48 10.77
N MET A 14 5.95 -9.10 9.73
CA MET A 14 6.35 -8.43 8.49
C MET A 14 5.28 -8.66 7.43
N VAL A 15 4.91 -7.63 6.68
CA VAL A 15 3.86 -7.69 5.64
C VAL A 15 4.46 -7.28 4.30
N GLU A 16 4.36 -8.17 3.32
CA GLU A 16 4.72 -7.89 1.94
C GLU A 16 3.55 -7.18 1.23
N LEU A 17 3.85 -6.13 0.47
CA LEU A 17 2.85 -5.44 -0.35
C LEU A 17 3.04 -5.66 -1.86
N ASP A 18 4.29 -5.79 -2.31
CA ASP A 18 4.65 -5.90 -3.73
C ASP A 18 4.04 -4.79 -4.64
N ILE A 19 3.85 -3.58 -4.11
CA ILE A 19 3.29 -2.44 -4.84
C ILE A 19 4.35 -1.50 -5.42
N GLN A 20 5.60 -1.58 -4.92
CA GLN A 20 6.74 -0.84 -5.44
C GLN A 20 7.60 -1.77 -6.32
N ARG A 21 7.81 -1.37 -7.57
CA ARG A 21 8.68 -2.01 -8.56
C ARG A 21 9.83 -1.11 -9.03
N SER A 22 9.77 0.19 -8.75
CA SER A 22 10.84 1.13 -9.08
C SER A 22 11.97 1.13 -8.04
N SER A 23 13.16 1.49 -8.48
CA SER A 23 14.42 1.28 -7.74
C SER A 23 14.67 2.24 -6.58
N SER A 24 13.96 3.35 -6.46
CA SER A 24 14.35 4.47 -5.57
C SER A 24 13.19 5.13 -4.82
N GLU A 25 12.04 4.48 -4.72
CA GLU A 25 10.79 5.11 -4.24
C GLU A 25 10.40 4.69 -2.83
N CYS A 26 11.19 3.87 -2.14
CA CYS A 26 10.87 3.33 -0.81
C CYS A 26 10.47 4.42 0.18
N GLY A 27 11.22 5.51 0.28
CA GLY A 27 10.88 6.62 1.16
C GLY A 27 9.51 7.27 0.85
N ILE A 28 9.12 7.33 -0.43
CA ILE A 28 7.82 7.90 -0.83
C ILE A 28 6.68 6.93 -0.57
N PHE A 29 6.88 5.64 -0.83
CA PHE A 29 5.91 4.60 -0.48
C PHE A 29 5.70 4.58 1.03
N SER A 30 6.76 4.45 1.83
CA SER A 30 6.68 4.42 3.29
C SER A 30 6.02 5.68 3.85
N LEU A 31 6.35 6.88 3.36
CA LEU A 31 5.71 8.13 3.81
C LEU A 31 4.22 8.19 3.43
N ALA A 32 3.86 7.78 2.22
CA ALA A 32 2.47 7.77 1.78
C ALA A 32 1.64 6.75 2.59
N LEU A 33 2.20 5.56 2.83
CA LEU A 33 1.59 4.50 3.64
C LEU A 33 1.49 4.91 5.10
N ALA A 34 2.48 5.57 5.69
CA ALA A 34 2.41 6.08 7.06
C ALA A 34 1.20 7.00 7.27
N LYS A 35 0.95 7.93 6.34
CA LYS A 35 -0.26 8.78 6.36
C LYS A 35 -1.55 7.98 6.17
N LYS A 36 -1.49 6.82 5.49
CA LYS A 36 -2.65 5.94 5.29
C LYS A 36 -2.94 5.08 6.51
N LEU A 37 -1.93 4.59 7.22
CA LEU A 37 -2.09 3.90 8.50
C LEU A 37 -2.95 4.73 9.46
N GLN A 38 -2.71 6.05 9.54
CA GLN A 38 -3.53 6.95 10.35
C GLN A 38 -4.98 7.08 9.84
N LEU A 39 -5.17 7.28 8.54
CA LEU A 39 -6.50 7.53 7.96
C LEU A 39 -7.38 6.27 7.94
N GLU A 40 -6.75 5.10 7.93
CA GLU A 40 -7.40 3.80 7.84
C GLU A 40 -7.41 3.06 9.18
N PHE A 41 -7.23 3.78 10.29
CA PHE A 41 -7.09 3.22 11.64
C PHE A 41 -8.09 2.09 11.93
N MET A 42 -9.39 2.33 11.70
CA MET A 42 -10.44 1.34 11.95
C MET A 42 -10.36 0.13 11.01
N ASN A 43 -9.98 0.34 9.75
CA ASN A 43 -9.83 -0.73 8.76
C ASN A 43 -8.62 -1.62 9.04
N LEU A 44 -7.68 -1.17 9.88
CA LEU A 44 -6.46 -1.88 10.23
C LEU A 44 -6.55 -2.61 11.57
N VAL A 45 -7.64 -2.46 12.32
CA VAL A 45 -7.83 -3.16 13.61
C VAL A 45 -7.67 -4.68 13.42
N LYS A 46 -8.31 -5.25 12.38
CA LYS A 46 -8.31 -6.69 12.15
C LYS A 46 -6.89 -7.27 11.92
N ILE A 47 -6.04 -6.60 11.14
CA ILE A 47 -4.67 -7.09 10.90
C ILE A 47 -3.82 -7.04 12.18
N HIS A 48 -4.05 -6.04 13.03
CA HIS A 48 -3.38 -5.95 14.33
C HIS A 48 -3.89 -6.99 15.33
N GLU A 49 -5.21 -7.21 15.40
CA GLU A 49 -5.81 -8.27 16.24
C GLU A 49 -5.31 -9.65 15.85
N ASP A 50 -5.27 -9.97 14.55
CA ASP A 50 -4.78 -11.26 14.08
C ASP A 50 -3.27 -11.42 14.29
N ASN A 51 -2.49 -10.33 14.31
CA ASN A 51 -1.08 -10.37 14.72
C ASN A 51 -0.93 -10.69 16.22
N ILE A 52 -1.68 -9.99 17.07
CA ILE A 52 -1.64 -10.18 18.54
C ILE A 52 -2.09 -11.60 18.93
N CYS A 53 -3.06 -12.16 18.21
CA CYS A 53 -3.52 -13.51 18.46
C CYS A 53 -2.73 -14.60 17.71
N GLU A 54 -1.60 -14.27 17.08
CA GLU A 54 -0.74 -15.22 16.36
C GLU A 54 -1.45 -15.96 15.20
N ARG A 55 -2.47 -15.33 14.59
CA ARG A 55 -3.24 -15.87 13.45
C ARG A 55 -2.89 -15.22 12.11
N LEU A 56 -2.01 -14.21 12.10
CA LEU A 56 -1.71 -13.45 10.89
C LEU A 56 -0.82 -14.22 9.91
N CYS A 57 0.42 -14.56 10.31
CA CYS A 57 1.38 -15.25 9.44
C CYS A 57 1.29 -16.79 9.54
N GLY A 58 0.90 -17.31 10.71
CA GLY A 58 0.96 -18.74 10.99
C GLY A 58 2.40 -19.26 10.93
N GLU A 59 2.64 -20.30 10.13
CA GLU A 59 3.98 -20.89 9.94
C GLU A 59 4.89 -20.08 8.99
N GLU A 60 4.34 -19.14 8.23
CA GLU A 60 5.13 -18.35 7.28
C GLU A 60 5.94 -17.24 8.01
N PRO A 61 7.16 -16.94 7.55
CA PRO A 61 8.01 -15.94 8.21
C PRO A 61 7.51 -14.50 8.06
N PHE A 62 6.63 -14.24 7.10
CA PHE A 62 5.99 -12.95 6.84
C PHE A 62 4.64 -13.17 6.16
N LEU A 63 3.76 -12.17 6.17
CA LEU A 63 2.48 -12.22 5.46
C LEU A 63 2.71 -11.88 3.98
N PRO A 64 2.53 -12.82 3.05
CA PRO A 64 2.70 -12.59 1.61
C PRO A 64 1.63 -11.65 1.06
N SER A 65 1.91 -11.05 -0.10
CA SER A 65 1.07 -9.98 -0.66
C SER A 65 -0.37 -10.40 -0.95
N ASP A 66 -0.61 -11.63 -1.39
CA ASP A 66 -1.94 -12.17 -1.69
C ASP A 66 -2.81 -12.31 -0.42
N LYS A 67 -2.20 -12.65 0.72
CA LYS A 67 -2.89 -12.65 2.01
C LYS A 67 -3.09 -11.23 2.53
N ALA A 68 -2.09 -10.36 2.37
CA ALA A 68 -2.17 -8.94 2.77
C ALA A 68 -3.31 -8.19 2.06
N ASP A 69 -3.60 -8.52 0.80
CA ASP A 69 -4.69 -7.94 0.01
C ASP A 69 -6.07 -8.11 0.68
N ARG A 70 -6.26 -9.17 1.46
CA ARG A 70 -7.51 -9.46 2.18
C ARG A 70 -7.68 -8.62 3.45
N TYR A 71 -6.61 -7.99 3.91
CA TYR A 71 -6.61 -7.15 5.12
C TYR A 71 -6.56 -5.66 4.79
N LEU A 72 -5.83 -5.27 3.74
CA LEU A 72 -5.49 -3.87 3.53
C LEU A 72 -6.51 -3.12 2.66
N PRO A 73 -6.86 -1.87 3.04
CA PRO A 73 -7.84 -1.07 2.30
C PRO A 73 -7.28 -0.53 0.98
N VAL A 74 -8.20 -0.22 0.05
CA VAL A 74 -7.89 0.23 -1.32
C VAL A 74 -6.96 1.44 -1.38
N SER A 75 -6.96 2.26 -0.32
CA SER A 75 -6.17 3.49 -0.25
C SER A 75 -4.65 3.25 -0.20
N PHE A 76 -4.21 2.03 0.16
CA PHE A 76 -2.81 1.59 0.13
C PHE A 76 -2.31 1.33 -1.30
N TYR A 77 -3.20 0.97 -2.23
CA TYR A 77 -2.89 0.54 -3.59
C TYR A 77 -2.89 1.68 -4.62
N LYS A 78 -3.10 2.92 -4.19
CA LYS A 78 -3.16 4.12 -5.05
C LYS A 78 -1.88 4.45 -5.81
N HIS A 79 -0.76 3.85 -5.40
CA HIS A 79 0.57 4.06 -5.97
C HIS A 79 1.18 2.77 -6.55
N THR A 80 0.41 1.68 -6.64
CA THR A 80 0.86 0.41 -7.23
C THR A 80 1.48 0.62 -8.61
N GLN A 81 2.59 -0.07 -8.88
CA GLN A 81 3.41 0.14 -10.08
C GLN A 81 3.24 -0.90 -11.19
N GLY A 82 2.27 -1.80 -11.05
CA GLY A 82 1.88 -2.75 -12.10
C GLY A 82 0.37 -2.92 -12.16
N VAL A 83 -0.18 -2.96 -13.38
CA VAL A 83 -1.62 -3.20 -13.57
C VAL A 83 -2.01 -4.61 -13.15
N GLN A 84 -1.16 -5.61 -13.40
CA GLN A 84 -1.40 -6.98 -12.97
C GLN A 84 -1.53 -7.09 -11.44
N ARG A 85 -0.66 -6.41 -10.69
CA ARG A 85 -0.73 -6.34 -9.23
C ARG A 85 -2.02 -5.68 -8.72
N LEU A 86 -2.56 -4.70 -9.45
CA LEU A 86 -3.87 -4.13 -9.14
C LEU A 86 -5.01 -5.11 -9.43
N ASN A 87 -4.92 -5.89 -10.50
CA ASN A 87 -5.92 -6.91 -10.82
C ASN A 87 -5.99 -7.95 -9.69
N GLU A 88 -4.84 -8.44 -9.23
CA GLU A 88 -4.74 -9.38 -8.08
C GLU A 88 -5.44 -8.82 -6.83
N TYR A 89 -5.21 -7.53 -6.52
CA TYR A 89 -5.89 -6.88 -5.39
C TYR A 89 -7.41 -6.80 -5.56
N VAL A 90 -7.88 -6.46 -6.77
CA VAL A 90 -9.32 -6.33 -7.06
C VAL A 90 -10.01 -7.70 -7.13
N GLU A 91 -9.31 -8.77 -7.49
CA GLU A 91 -9.83 -10.13 -7.40
C GLU A 91 -10.15 -10.52 -5.95
N ALA A 92 -9.27 -10.15 -5.01
CA ALA A 92 -9.53 -10.32 -3.58
C ALA A 92 -10.58 -9.32 -3.03
N ASN A 93 -10.76 -8.17 -3.68
CA ASN A 93 -11.62 -7.08 -3.25
C ASN A 93 -12.46 -6.51 -4.42
N PRO A 94 -13.52 -7.21 -4.89
CA PRO A 94 -14.23 -6.83 -6.12
C PRO A 94 -14.76 -5.39 -6.14
N ALA A 95 -15.21 -4.88 -4.98
CA ALA A 95 -15.70 -3.50 -4.85
C ALA A 95 -14.60 -2.43 -5.01
N ALA A 96 -13.32 -2.79 -4.89
CA ALA A 96 -12.22 -1.84 -5.01
C ALA A 96 -12.03 -1.30 -6.43
N GLY A 97 -12.41 -2.07 -7.46
CA GLY A 97 -12.28 -1.66 -8.87
C GLY A 97 -13.07 -0.40 -9.21
N SER A 98 -14.27 -0.25 -8.64
CA SER A 98 -15.16 0.90 -8.83
C SER A 98 -15.11 1.92 -7.68
N SER A 99 -14.27 1.68 -6.67
CA SER A 99 -14.16 2.56 -5.50
C SER A 99 -13.53 3.90 -5.86
N ILE A 100 -14.16 4.99 -5.44
CA ILE A 100 -13.61 6.35 -5.60
C ILE A 100 -12.44 6.53 -4.63
N VAL A 101 -11.23 6.73 -5.17
CA VAL A 101 -10.00 6.75 -4.36
C VAL A 101 -9.49 8.16 -4.06
N ASN A 102 -10.11 9.22 -4.60
CA ASN A 102 -9.68 10.59 -4.35
C ASN A 102 -10.79 11.63 -4.60
N LYS A 103 -10.51 12.89 -4.24
CA LYS A 103 -11.42 14.04 -4.41
C LYS A 103 -11.66 14.46 -5.86
N LYS A 104 -11.00 13.83 -6.83
CA LYS A 104 -11.23 14.06 -8.27
C LYS A 104 -12.26 13.08 -8.85
N ASN A 105 -12.93 12.29 -8.00
CA ASN A 105 -13.89 11.27 -8.40
C ASN A 105 -13.33 10.23 -9.38
N GLU A 106 -12.04 9.90 -9.23
CA GLU A 106 -11.40 8.83 -10.01
C GLU A 106 -11.50 7.49 -9.24
N THR A 107 -11.78 6.41 -9.97
CA THR A 107 -11.60 5.03 -9.50
C THR A 107 -10.12 4.65 -9.37
N LEU A 108 -9.83 3.46 -8.84
CA LEU A 108 -8.46 2.96 -8.71
C LEU A 108 -7.75 2.82 -10.07
N TYR A 109 -8.44 2.23 -11.06
CA TYR A 109 -7.90 2.03 -12.41
C TYR A 109 -7.76 3.35 -13.18
N GLU A 110 -8.78 4.22 -13.14
CA GLU A 110 -8.69 5.55 -13.77
C GLU A 110 -7.53 6.36 -13.19
N ARG A 111 -7.35 6.31 -11.87
CA ARG A 111 -6.23 6.96 -11.21
C ARG A 111 -4.89 6.36 -11.66
N PHE A 112 -4.78 5.05 -11.78
CA PHE A 112 -3.54 4.39 -12.25
C PHE A 112 -3.19 4.91 -13.65
N ASP A 113 -4.17 4.91 -14.54
CA ASP A 113 -4.02 5.35 -15.93
C ASP A 113 -3.63 6.83 -16.06
N ASN A 114 -4.30 7.71 -15.31
CA ASN A 114 -3.98 9.14 -15.27
C ASN A 114 -2.60 9.46 -14.66
N ASN A 115 -1.90 8.45 -14.13
CA ASN A 115 -0.55 8.57 -13.58
C ASN A 115 0.44 7.58 -14.21
N ALA A 116 0.09 6.99 -15.36
CA ALA A 116 0.97 6.15 -16.14
C ALA A 116 1.65 6.90 -17.29
N VAL A 117 2.77 6.37 -17.75
CA VAL A 117 3.49 6.80 -18.96
C VAL A 117 3.82 5.59 -19.82
N MET A 118 3.95 5.80 -21.13
CA MET A 118 4.46 4.78 -22.05
C MET A 118 5.97 4.96 -22.21
N LEU A 119 6.73 3.89 -22.01
CA LEU A 119 8.17 3.84 -22.26
C LEU A 119 8.53 2.48 -22.85
N ASN A 120 9.12 2.47 -24.05
CA ASN A 120 9.43 1.25 -24.81
C ASN A 120 8.22 0.29 -24.91
N ASP A 121 7.07 0.83 -25.31
CA ASP A 121 5.78 0.12 -25.42
C ASP A 121 5.25 -0.52 -24.11
N LYS A 122 5.83 -0.16 -22.96
CA LYS A 122 5.37 -0.57 -21.64
C LYS A 122 4.70 0.58 -20.91
N LYS A 123 3.52 0.32 -20.36
CA LYS A 123 2.79 1.25 -19.48
C LYS A 123 3.35 1.15 -18.06
N LEU A 124 3.96 2.22 -17.57
CA LEU A 124 4.60 2.30 -16.25
C LEU A 124 3.96 3.40 -15.41
N SER A 125 3.68 3.12 -14.14
CA SER A 125 3.12 4.11 -13.21
C SER A 125 4.21 5.03 -12.63
N ILE A 126 4.08 6.33 -12.87
CA ILE A 126 4.91 7.39 -12.26
C ILE A 126 4.19 8.05 -11.07
N SER A 127 3.13 7.43 -10.54
CA SER A 127 2.32 7.94 -9.43
C SER A 127 3.16 8.29 -8.19
N ALA A 128 4.13 7.44 -7.82
CA ALA A 128 5.06 7.69 -6.72
C ALA A 128 6.04 8.85 -7.02
N HIS A 129 6.53 8.98 -8.25
CA HIS A 129 7.40 10.09 -8.65
C HIS A 129 6.66 11.44 -8.59
N LYS A 130 5.41 11.48 -9.08
CA LYS A 130 4.54 12.66 -8.94
C LYS A 130 4.23 12.96 -7.47
N LYS A 131 4.10 11.93 -6.64
CA LYS A 131 3.92 12.08 -5.19
C LYS A 131 5.14 12.71 -4.52
N ARG A 132 6.36 12.34 -4.90
CA ARG A 132 7.61 13.01 -4.47
C ARG A 132 7.58 14.50 -4.76
N ILE A 133 7.27 14.88 -6.00
CA ILE A 133 7.18 16.28 -6.42
C ILE A 133 6.14 17.03 -5.56
N ALA A 134 4.99 16.41 -5.28
CA ALA A 134 3.95 17.02 -4.47
C ALA A 134 4.39 17.25 -3.01
N GLU A 135 5.05 16.27 -2.38
CA GLU A 135 5.58 16.41 -1.02
C GLU A 135 6.66 17.51 -0.96
N TYR A 136 7.55 17.60 -1.94
CA TYR A 136 8.56 18.67 -1.99
C TYR A 136 7.92 20.05 -2.19
N LYS A 137 6.95 20.16 -3.11
CA LYS A 137 6.22 21.42 -3.31
C LYS A 137 5.44 21.87 -2.08
N SER A 138 4.96 20.96 -1.23
CA SER A 138 4.27 21.37 0.01
C SER A 138 5.21 22.00 1.03
N LEU A 139 6.50 21.68 1.02
CA LEU A 139 7.48 22.32 1.91
C LEU A 139 7.77 23.77 1.51
N LEU A 140 7.55 24.13 0.23
CA LEU A 140 7.76 25.47 -0.30
C LEU A 140 6.54 26.38 -0.15
N LYS A 141 5.38 25.81 0.19
CA LYS A 141 4.13 26.54 0.41
C LYS A 141 4.04 26.92 1.89
N SER A 142 4.87 27.87 2.29
CA SER A 142 4.75 28.61 3.54
C SER A 142 3.89 29.86 3.32
#